data_AF-A0AAE1ATZ8-F1
#
_entry.id   AF-A0AAE1ATZ8-F1
#
_cell.length_a   1.000
_cell.length_b   1.000
_cell.length_c   1.000
_cell.angle_alpha   90.00
_cell.angle_beta   90.00
_cell.angle_gamma   90.00
#
_symmetry.space_group_name_H-M   'P 1'
#
loop_
_entity.id
_entity.type
_entity.pdbx_description
1 polymer ?
#
loop_
_entity_poly.entity_id
_entity_poly.type
_entity_poly.pdbx_seq_one_letter_code
_entity_poly.pdbx_strand_id
1 'polypeptide(L)'
;MKSLNALESVFFLASAFLILKVESSSLSSARTPCEDGWFGSKCQYQCHCAESAPCDKQDGSCSSGCQRGWFGPACQYASMAFMAYDNQGSEVTWLTDKDDATCNNGRISNLKVTLRTPTVISWVRIVVKDTERR
;
A
#
# COMPACT_ATOMS: atom_id res chain seq x y z
N MET A 1 8.93 33.60 -64.54
CA MET A 1 9.32 33.96 -63.17
C MET A 1 8.16 33.59 -62.24
N LYS A 2 8.45 32.64 -61.34
CA LYS A 2 7.76 32.21 -60.11
C LYS A 2 6.24 31.98 -60.14
N SER A 3 5.91 30.68 -60.15
CA SER A 3 4.73 30.10 -59.48
C SER A 3 4.71 30.50 -58.00
N LEU A 4 3.54 30.90 -57.49
CA LEU A 4 3.24 30.92 -56.05
C LEU A 4 2.13 29.90 -55.79
N ASN A 5 2.46 28.89 -54.98
CA ASN A 5 1.62 27.75 -54.64
C ASN A 5 0.63 28.10 -53.50
N ALA A 6 -0.56 27.49 -53.52
CA ALA A 6 -1.66 27.64 -52.57
C ALA A 6 -1.39 27.13 -51.13
N LEU A 7 -0.12 26.96 -50.73
CA LEU A 7 0.27 26.43 -49.42
C LEU A 7 0.38 27.51 -48.32
N GLU A 8 0.56 28.78 -48.67
CA GLU A 8 0.82 29.84 -47.67
C GLU A 8 -0.45 30.32 -46.94
N SER A 9 -1.63 30.08 -47.51
CA SER A 9 -2.90 30.58 -46.94
C SER A 9 -3.50 29.68 -45.86
N VAL A 10 -3.04 28.43 -45.72
CA VAL A 10 -3.57 27.48 -44.73
C VAL A 10 -2.87 27.62 -43.36
N PHE A 11 -1.65 28.16 -43.33
CA PHE A 11 -0.85 28.25 -42.10
C PHE A 11 -1.32 29.34 -41.12
N PHE A 12 -2.15 30.30 -41.55
CA PHE A 12 -2.50 31.47 -40.72
C PHE A 12 -3.80 31.35 -39.92
N LEU A 13 -4.59 30.27 -40.06
CA LEU A 13 -5.86 30.09 -39.32
C LEU A 13 -5.83 29.06 -38.19
N ALA A 14 -4.72 28.36 -37.94
CA ALA A 14 -4.58 27.48 -36.79
C ALA A 14 -4.00 28.26 -35.59
N SER A 15 -4.79 29.18 -35.03
CA SER A 15 -4.47 29.87 -33.80
C SER A 15 -4.61 28.95 -32.57
N ALA A 16 -3.61 29.04 -31.69
CA ALA A 16 -3.69 28.77 -30.26
C ALA A 16 -4.18 27.39 -29.78
N PHE A 17 -3.49 26.32 -30.19
CA PHE A 17 -3.15 25.26 -29.24
C PHE A 17 -1.70 24.87 -29.48
N LEU A 18 -0.81 25.31 -28.58
CA LEU A 18 0.39 24.55 -28.27
C LEU A 18 -0.10 23.17 -27.81
N ILE A 19 -0.39 22.28 -28.75
CA ILE A 19 -0.32 20.86 -28.48
C ILE A 19 1.17 20.66 -28.25
N LEU A 20 1.59 20.80 -26.99
CA LEU A 20 2.74 20.08 -26.49
C LEU A 20 2.49 18.66 -26.97
N LYS A 21 3.15 18.28 -28.06
CA LYS A 21 3.23 16.91 -28.48
C LYS A 21 3.97 16.28 -27.31
N VAL A 22 3.22 15.82 -26.32
CA VAL A 22 3.69 14.87 -25.34
C VAL A 22 3.92 13.65 -26.19
N GLU A 23 5.11 13.61 -26.78
CA GLU A 23 5.72 12.37 -27.16
C GLU A 23 5.87 11.67 -25.82
N SER A 24 4.83 10.93 -25.44
CA SER A 24 5.04 9.79 -24.58
C SER A 24 5.96 8.91 -25.41
N SER A 25 7.26 9.20 -25.33
CA SER A 25 8.20 8.13 -25.09
C SER A 25 7.59 7.46 -23.87
N SER A 26 6.74 6.48 -24.14
CA SER A 26 6.63 5.34 -23.28
C SER A 26 8.08 4.87 -23.18
N LEU A 27 8.80 5.42 -22.20
CA LEU A 27 9.55 4.58 -21.30
C LEU A 27 8.50 3.58 -20.80
N SER A 28 8.21 2.58 -21.62
CA SER A 28 8.24 1.22 -21.16
C SER A 28 9.65 1.09 -20.60
N SER A 29 9.83 1.60 -19.38
CA SER A 29 10.60 0.85 -18.41
C SER A 29 9.97 -0.52 -18.53
N ALA A 30 10.63 -1.41 -19.28
CA ALA A 30 10.45 -2.82 -19.08
C ALA A 30 10.62 -2.93 -17.58
N ARG A 31 9.50 -3.00 -16.85
CA ARG A 31 9.53 -3.28 -15.43
C ARG A 31 10.03 -4.70 -15.43
N THR A 32 11.34 -4.86 -15.24
CA THR A 32 11.89 -6.16 -14.91
C THR A 32 10.98 -6.70 -13.82
N PRO A 33 10.34 -7.87 -14.03
CA PRO A 33 9.43 -8.44 -13.06
C PRO A 33 10.15 -8.50 -11.72
N CYS A 34 9.47 -8.12 -10.65
CA CYS A 34 10.05 -8.25 -9.33
C CYS A 34 10.42 -9.71 -9.04
N GLU A 35 11.44 -9.88 -8.20
CA GLU A 35 11.74 -11.19 -7.64
C GLU A 35 10.52 -11.71 -6.86
N ASP A 36 10.43 -13.03 -6.70
CA ASP A 36 9.33 -13.63 -5.96
C ASP A 36 9.30 -13.07 -4.53
N GLY A 37 8.11 -12.69 -4.07
CA GLY A 37 7.92 -12.06 -2.77
C GLY A 37 8.07 -10.54 -2.75
N TRP A 38 8.36 -9.89 -3.89
CA TRP A 38 8.51 -8.44 -3.99
C TRP A 38 7.54 -7.82 -5.00
N PHE A 39 7.15 -6.57 -4.74
CA PHE A 39 6.21 -5.83 -5.58
C PHE A 39 6.39 -4.31 -5.47
N GLY A 40 5.60 -3.58 -6.27
CA GLY A 40 5.56 -2.12 -6.27
C GLY A 40 6.64 -1.46 -7.14
N SER A 41 6.68 -0.13 -7.11
CA SER A 41 7.66 0.64 -7.90
C SER A 41 9.08 0.26 -7.47
N LYS A 42 9.91 -0.16 -8.45
CA LYS A 42 11.28 -0.62 -8.21
C LYS A 42 11.40 -1.78 -7.21
N CYS A 43 10.33 -2.58 -7.05
CA CYS A 43 10.31 -3.73 -6.14
C CYS A 43 10.65 -3.36 -4.68
N GLN A 44 10.21 -2.19 -4.24
CA GLN A 44 10.55 -1.65 -2.92
C GLN A 44 9.78 -2.28 -1.76
N TYR A 45 8.76 -3.11 -2.03
CA TYR A 45 7.93 -3.71 -1.01
C TYR A 45 8.05 -5.23 -1.04
N GLN A 46 8.30 -5.82 0.12
CA GLN A 46 8.23 -7.25 0.35
C GLN A 46 6.84 -7.62 0.86
N CYS A 47 6.26 -8.69 0.34
CA CYS A 47 4.98 -9.23 0.82
C CYS A 47 5.21 -10.39 1.79
N HIS A 48 4.31 -10.54 2.77
CA HIS A 48 4.37 -11.60 3.78
C HIS A 48 3.06 -12.40 3.80
N CYS A 49 2.79 -13.11 2.72
CA CYS A 49 1.58 -13.93 2.58
C CYS A 49 1.61 -15.19 3.45
N ALA A 50 0.44 -15.59 3.96
CA ALA A 50 0.29 -16.82 4.72
C ALA A 50 0.66 -18.06 3.87
N GLU A 51 1.03 -19.14 4.56
CA GLU A 51 1.39 -20.43 3.94
C GLU A 51 2.56 -20.36 2.95
N SER A 52 3.35 -19.28 3.00
CA SER A 52 4.42 -18.99 2.05
C SER A 52 3.93 -18.92 0.60
N ALA A 53 2.66 -18.56 0.38
CA ALA A 53 2.11 -18.35 -0.95
C ALA A 53 2.84 -17.18 -1.65
N PRO A 54 3.10 -17.28 -2.96
CA PRO A 54 3.63 -16.15 -3.72
C PRO A 54 2.57 -15.03 -3.81
N CYS A 55 2.98 -13.77 -3.62
CA CYS A 55 2.13 -12.63 -3.93
C CYS A 55 2.16 -12.28 -5.42
N ASP A 56 1.13 -11.58 -5.88
CA ASP A 56 1.12 -10.97 -7.21
C ASP A 56 2.24 -9.92 -7.34
N LYS A 57 3.02 -9.96 -8.43
CA LYS A 57 4.17 -9.06 -8.62
C LYS A 57 3.78 -7.63 -9.02
N GLN A 58 2.56 -7.43 -9.50
CA GLN A 58 2.06 -6.12 -9.93
C GLN A 58 1.56 -5.31 -8.74
N ASP A 59 0.76 -5.94 -7.86
CA ASP A 59 0.08 -5.24 -6.75
C ASP A 59 0.42 -5.77 -5.35
N GLY A 60 1.10 -6.91 -5.24
CA GLY A 60 1.49 -7.53 -3.96
C GLY A 60 0.38 -8.31 -3.29
N SER A 61 -0.76 -8.52 -3.93
CA SER A 61 -1.91 -9.19 -3.32
C SER A 61 -1.60 -10.63 -2.88
N CYS A 62 -2.13 -11.00 -1.72
CA CYS A 62 -2.00 -12.34 -1.12
C CYS A 62 -3.37 -13.02 -1.06
N SER A 63 -3.58 -14.09 -1.84
CA SER A 63 -4.83 -14.86 -1.81
C SER A 63 -5.08 -15.61 -0.51
N SER A 64 -4.00 -16.01 0.18
CA SER A 64 -4.02 -16.67 1.49
C SER A 64 -4.15 -15.70 2.68
N GLY A 65 -4.19 -14.39 2.42
CA GLY A 65 -4.08 -13.37 3.47
C GLY A 65 -2.65 -13.25 4.02
N CYS A 66 -2.51 -12.64 5.20
CA CYS A 66 -1.22 -12.28 5.77
C CYS A 66 -0.72 -13.29 6.80
N GLN A 67 0.60 -13.42 6.89
CA GLN A 67 1.24 -14.08 8.03
C GLN A 67 0.90 -13.36 9.34
N ARG A 68 0.90 -14.11 10.45
CA ARG A 68 0.74 -13.51 11.79
C ARG A 68 1.74 -12.39 12.01
N GLY A 69 1.25 -11.25 12.47
CA GLY A 69 2.04 -10.03 12.68
C GLY A 69 2.30 -9.20 11.43
N TRP A 70 1.72 -9.55 10.27
CA TRP A 70 1.79 -8.76 9.05
C TRP A 70 0.41 -8.28 8.63
N PHE A 71 0.36 -7.12 8.00
CA PHE A 71 -0.88 -6.50 7.53
C PHE A 71 -0.64 -5.54 6.38
N GLY A 72 -1.73 -4.90 5.93
CA GLY A 72 -1.75 -4.04 4.77
C GLY A 72 -2.35 -4.78 3.56
N PRO A 73 -2.73 -4.06 2.50
CA PRO A 73 -3.35 -4.66 1.31
C PRO A 73 -2.53 -5.78 0.66
N ALA A 74 -1.20 -5.75 0.84
CA ALA A 74 -0.24 -6.69 0.28
C ALA A 74 0.61 -7.36 1.38
N CYS A 75 0.13 -7.35 2.64
CA CYS A 75 0.84 -7.92 3.79
C CYS A 75 2.27 -7.38 3.97
N GLN A 76 2.48 -6.12 3.61
CA GLN A 76 3.81 -5.51 3.50
C GLN A 76 4.23 -4.76 4.77
N TYR A 77 3.37 -4.72 5.78
CA TYR A 77 3.58 -3.94 7.00
C TYR A 77 3.63 -4.84 8.23
N ALA A 78 4.69 -4.70 9.03
CA ALA A 78 4.84 -5.43 10.29
C ALA A 78 4.05 -4.74 11.42
N SER A 79 3.31 -5.53 12.19
CA SER A 79 2.60 -5.09 13.40
C SER A 79 3.59 -4.86 14.52
N MET A 80 3.95 -3.61 14.78
CA MET A 80 4.92 -3.25 15.83
C MET A 80 4.35 -3.21 17.26
N ALA A 81 3.17 -3.79 17.49
CA ALA A 81 2.48 -3.74 18.78
C ALA A 81 3.20 -4.47 19.93
N PHE A 82 4.37 -5.09 19.69
CA PHE A 82 5.11 -5.96 20.63
C PHE A 82 5.49 -5.33 21.99
N MET A 83 5.28 -4.03 22.18
CA MET A 83 5.57 -3.32 23.44
C MET A 83 4.45 -2.35 23.83
N ALA A 84 3.19 -2.75 23.63
CA ALA A 84 2.02 -2.02 24.09
C ALA A 84 1.70 -2.34 25.55
N TYR A 85 1.55 -1.29 26.37
CA TYR A 85 1.10 -1.40 27.76
C TYR A 85 -0.20 -0.61 27.92
N ASP A 86 -1.08 -1.10 28.79
CA ASP A 86 -2.26 -0.35 29.21
C ASP A 86 -1.89 0.84 30.11
N ASN A 87 -2.90 1.60 30.51
CA ASN A 87 -2.75 2.73 31.43
C ASN A 87 -2.34 2.31 32.85
N GLN A 88 -2.44 1.03 33.21
CA GLN A 88 -1.93 0.48 34.47
C GLN A 88 -0.48 -0.03 34.34
N GLY A 89 0.13 0.02 33.15
CA GLY A 89 1.47 -0.50 32.91
C GLY A 89 1.53 -2.03 32.80
N SER A 90 0.38 -2.70 32.62
CA SER A 90 0.32 -4.13 32.35
C SER A 90 0.48 -4.40 30.86
N GLU A 91 1.16 -5.51 30.54
CA GLU A 91 1.23 -5.98 29.16
C GLU A 91 -0.16 -6.44 28.71
N VAL A 92 -0.64 -5.88 27.60
CA VAL A 92 -1.94 -6.24 27.04
C VAL A 92 -1.72 -7.37 26.04
N THR A 93 -1.62 -8.59 26.54
CA THR A 93 -1.20 -9.76 25.74
C THR A 93 -2.06 -10.01 24.49
N TRP A 94 -3.36 -9.75 24.55
CA TRP A 94 -4.26 -9.89 23.39
C TRP A 94 -4.08 -8.80 22.33
N LEU A 95 -3.39 -7.68 22.63
CA LEU A 95 -2.99 -6.69 21.63
C LEU A 95 -1.62 -7.01 21.00
N THR A 96 -0.81 -7.81 21.70
CA THR A 96 0.60 -8.03 21.34
C THR A 96 0.90 -9.44 20.83
N ASP A 97 -0.09 -10.33 20.78
CA ASP A 97 0.04 -11.73 20.34
C ASP A 97 0.19 -11.93 18.82
N LYS A 98 0.02 -10.85 18.05
CA LYS A 98 0.14 -10.82 16.58
C LYS A 98 -0.93 -11.67 15.86
N ASP A 99 -2.02 -12.01 16.53
CA ASP A 99 -3.11 -12.81 15.96
C ASP A 99 -4.40 -12.00 15.89
N ASP A 100 -4.81 -11.62 14.68
CA ASP A 100 -6.04 -10.86 14.44
C ASP A 100 -7.32 -11.64 14.85
N ALA A 101 -7.23 -12.96 15.05
CA ALA A 101 -8.33 -13.78 15.53
C ALA A 101 -8.53 -13.68 17.05
N THR A 102 -7.50 -13.26 17.80
CA THR A 102 -7.62 -13.00 19.22
C THR A 102 -8.22 -11.61 19.42
N CYS A 103 -9.38 -11.54 20.06
CA CYS A 103 -10.05 -10.29 20.37
C CYS A 103 -10.36 -10.21 21.86
N ASN A 104 -10.31 -9.00 22.42
CA ASN A 104 -10.94 -8.76 23.70
C ASN A 104 -12.46 -8.94 23.57
N ASN A 105 -13.01 -9.89 24.31
CA ASN A 105 -14.46 -10.13 24.35
C ASN A 105 -15.18 -9.22 25.37
N GLY A 106 -14.44 -8.39 26.12
CA GLY A 106 -14.99 -7.41 27.04
C GLY A 106 -15.43 -6.11 26.38
N ARG A 107 -16.20 -5.29 27.11
CA ARG A 107 -16.54 -3.92 26.68
C ARG A 107 -15.33 -3.00 26.88
N ILE A 108 -14.80 -2.44 25.80
CA ILE A 108 -13.74 -1.43 25.84
C ILE A 108 -14.38 -0.05 25.67
N SER A 109 -14.26 0.81 26.69
CA SER A 109 -14.72 2.21 26.62
C SER A 109 -13.61 3.18 26.20
N ASN A 110 -12.39 2.92 26.68
CA ASN A 110 -11.19 3.68 26.37
C ASN A 110 -10.00 2.73 26.34
N LEU A 111 -9.20 2.81 25.27
CA LEU A 111 -7.95 2.06 25.16
C LEU A 111 -6.81 3.07 24.99
N LYS A 112 -5.97 3.19 26.01
CA LYS A 112 -4.73 3.96 25.95
C LYS A 112 -3.56 3.00 25.77
N VAL A 113 -2.96 3.01 24.58
CA VAL A 113 -1.75 2.25 24.28
C VAL A 113 -0.54 3.16 24.41
N THR A 114 0.42 2.76 25.25
CA THR A 114 1.70 3.47 25.38
C THR A 114 2.81 2.63 24.75
N LEU A 115 3.54 3.21 23.79
CA LEU A 115 4.74 2.60 23.20
C LEU A 115 5.96 2.94 24.06
N ARG A 116 6.78 1.95 24.40
CA ARG A 116 7.99 2.17 25.23
C ARG A 116 9.05 3.01 24.53
N THR A 117 9.17 2.87 23.21
CA THR A 117 10.18 3.54 22.40
C THR A 117 9.54 4.60 21.52
N PRO A 118 10.14 5.80 21.38
CA PRO A 118 9.72 6.76 20.36
C PRO A 118 9.76 6.08 18.99
N THR A 119 8.59 5.89 18.40
CA THR A 119 8.45 5.14 17.15
C THR A 119 7.66 6.00 16.18
N VAL A 120 8.21 6.21 14.99
CA VAL A 120 7.47 6.86 13.90
C VAL A 120 6.53 5.80 13.34
N ILE A 121 5.25 5.94 13.63
CA ILE A 121 4.21 5.07 13.08
C ILE A 121 3.73 5.65 11.75
N SER A 122 3.87 4.88 10.68
CA SER A 122 3.32 5.22 9.36
C SER A 122 1.84 4.88 9.25
N TRP A 123 1.38 3.88 10.01
CA TRP A 123 0.01 3.38 10.00
C TRP A 123 -0.40 2.87 11.38
N VAL A 124 -1.71 2.88 11.62
CA VAL A 124 -2.35 2.22 12.76
C VAL A 124 -3.48 1.38 12.22
N ARG A 125 -3.54 0.11 12.61
CA ARG A 125 -4.63 -0.82 12.27
C ARG A 125 -5.35 -1.21 13.54
N ILE A 126 -6.67 -1.04 13.55
CA ILE A 126 -7.55 -1.51 14.63
C ILE A 126 -8.49 -2.54 14.00
N VAL A 127 -8.50 -3.76 14.56
CA VAL A 127 -9.39 -4.84 14.13
C VAL A 127 -10.58 -4.88 15.08
N VAL A 128 -11.79 -4.83 14.53
CA VAL A 128 -13.05 -4.93 15.29
C VAL A 128 -13.84 -6.12 14.79
N LYS A 129 -14.42 -6.88 15.73
CA LYS A 129 -15.32 -7.97 15.40
C LYS A 129 -16.71 -7.39 15.12
N ASP A 130 -17.14 -7.41 13.87
CA ASP A 130 -18.50 -7.05 13.51
C ASP A 130 -19.47 -8.10 14.07
N THR A 131 -20.43 -7.65 14.88
CA THR A 131 -21.44 -8.52 15.51
C THR A 131 -22.79 -8.48 14.78
N GLU A 132 -22.93 -7.61 13.76
CA GLU A 132 -24.21 -7.33 13.08
C GLU A 132 -24.32 -7.99 11.68
N ARG A 133 -23.22 -8.48 11.10
CA ARG A 133 -23.29 -9.33 9.89
C ARG A 133 -23.59 -10.79 10.24
N ARG A 134 -24.88 -11.12 10.30
CA ARG A 134 -25.40 -12.48 10.05
C ARG A 134 -26.02 -12.55 8.67
#